data_AF-A0AB35R918-F1
#
_entry.id   AF-A0AB35R918-F1
#
_cell.length_a   1.000
_cell.length_b   1.000
_cell.length_c   1.000
_cell.angle_alpha   90.00
_cell.angle_beta   90.00
_cell.angle_gamma   90.00
#
_symmetry.space_group_name_H-M   'P 1'
#
loop_
_entity.id
_entity.type
_entity.pdbx_description
1 polymer ?
#
loop_
_entity_poly.entity_id
_entity_poly.type
_entity_poly.pdbx_seq_one_letter_code
_entity_poly.pdbx_strand_id
1 'polypeptide(L)'
;RCWCVSLHNDDQVARPTVARFGRQLQYFDGQLISAVRFDEKRKVPIHAPTTSRALKLVHQLITHGGAQALLTSFSKHARDLALHEAQLSIKPLMKLDFLAASEEGRNKRFYGPRNRFYLTCIGATLKKFCQSLDQELLHAVRSVQCPSAQLYNWLARGDRTRRLQALKAQPVLIPVLVIGHAMPWPKIADSLLLEQCPWKDLQEYCGSCDDDCTRDGAGLVGHAADTGLPLNKVLAWLFSTPISAIRYLGQQRVYDTGSALSRLNAEGLEAGWGDLIAGARLGNRRPSTKAQWRSFYAFRSAIPWSLLRALPDMNALLAGCPTDWADPAWSNITTKLVDLRELFSSLDRAGSRAALNTKNRLNAFVGGLSFRQISNLTDAFHGELEAIRARLEKAIPPEPSDAFTRWPGLMLNTDTITCSETGLHIVELRCADDLDREHRALGHCIDTYDYHAFLGNCRLLSIRSNGIPLASVELALRAHGHEHKTGQSGKWTPKHLHVVQI
;
A
#
# COMPACT_ATOMS: atom_id res chain seq x y z
N ARG A 1 -10.22 -2.54 26.11
CA ARG A 1 -9.38 -3.76 26.16
C ARG A 1 -7.92 -3.43 25.82
N CYS A 2 -7.37 -2.37 26.43
CA CYS A 2 -5.95 -2.05 26.35
C CYS A 2 -5.51 -1.59 27.75
N TRP A 3 -4.33 -1.99 28.18
CA TRP A 3 -3.75 -1.61 29.46
C TRP A 3 -2.23 -1.82 29.45
N CYS A 4 -1.52 -1.18 30.37
CA CYS A 4 -0.07 -1.28 30.53
C CYS A 4 0.24 -1.37 32.03
N VAL A 5 1.08 -2.32 32.44
CA VAL A 5 1.47 -2.57 33.82
C VAL A 5 2.98 -2.71 33.89
N SER A 6 3.62 -1.84 34.68
CA SER A 6 5.04 -1.95 35.03
C SER A 6 5.21 -3.05 36.08
N LEU A 7 6.21 -3.90 35.91
CA LEU A 7 6.41 -5.09 36.74
C LEU A 7 7.37 -4.86 37.91
N HIS A 8 8.13 -3.76 37.91
CA HIS A 8 9.02 -3.35 39.00
C HIS A 8 8.77 -1.87 39.37
N ASN A 9 8.98 -1.56 40.64
CA ASN A 9 8.78 -0.22 41.22
C ASN A 9 10.05 0.64 41.27
N ASP A 10 11.22 0.10 40.93
CA ASP A 10 12.47 0.86 41.00
C ASP A 10 12.60 1.85 39.84
N ASP A 11 13.18 3.01 40.13
CA ASP A 11 13.37 4.14 39.20
C ASP A 11 14.47 3.91 38.15
N GLN A 12 14.81 2.66 37.83
CA GLN A 12 15.69 2.36 36.70
C GLN A 12 15.06 2.83 35.37
N VAL A 13 15.93 3.24 34.45
CA VAL A 13 15.59 3.86 33.15
C VAL A 13 14.79 2.91 32.24
N ALA A 14 15.01 1.60 32.35
CA ALA A 14 14.27 0.56 31.63
C ALA A 14 13.50 -0.31 32.63
N ARG A 15 12.17 -0.31 32.57
CA ARG A 15 11.31 -1.04 33.52
C ARG A 15 10.64 -2.22 32.82
N PRO A 16 10.81 -3.47 33.31
CA PRO A 16 10.07 -4.59 32.76
C PRO A 16 8.57 -4.29 32.77
N THR A 17 7.93 -4.37 31.61
CA THR A 17 6.57 -3.83 31.41
C THR A 17 5.77 -4.74 30.50
N VAL A 18 4.52 -4.98 30.85
CA VAL A 18 3.58 -5.74 30.03
C VAL A 18 2.39 -4.88 29.62
N ALA A 19 2.07 -4.92 28.33
CA ALA A 19 0.96 -4.21 27.75
C ALA A 19 0.03 -5.15 26.99
N ARG A 20 -1.26 -4.83 27.03
CA ARG A 20 -2.31 -5.45 26.22
C ARG A 20 -2.79 -4.48 25.16
N PHE A 21 -2.81 -4.96 23.92
CA PHE A 21 -3.39 -4.29 22.75
C PHE A 21 -4.45 -5.21 22.13
N GLY A 22 -5.70 -5.11 22.61
CA GLY A 22 -6.77 -5.98 22.15
C GLY A 22 -6.49 -7.46 22.44
N ARG A 23 -6.26 -8.26 21.39
CA ARG A 23 -5.88 -9.69 21.42
C ARG A 23 -4.37 -9.94 21.38
N GLN A 24 -3.55 -8.92 21.57
CA GLN A 24 -2.10 -9.04 21.65
C GLN A 24 -1.60 -8.66 23.04
N LEU A 25 -0.69 -9.46 23.58
CA LEU A 25 0.15 -9.08 24.71
C LEU A 25 1.54 -8.77 24.21
N GLN A 26 2.15 -7.74 24.78
CA GLN A 26 3.50 -7.30 24.51
C GLN A 26 4.23 -7.16 25.83
N TYR A 27 5.46 -7.66 25.87
CA TYR A 27 6.28 -7.69 27.06
C TYR A 27 7.65 -7.10 26.74
N PHE A 28 8.13 -6.23 27.61
CA PHE A 28 9.50 -5.75 27.65
C PHE A 28 10.15 -6.32 28.90
N ASP A 29 11.26 -7.05 28.74
CA ASP A 29 11.96 -7.72 29.85
C ASP A 29 12.98 -6.81 30.57
N GLY A 30 13.13 -5.58 30.12
CA GLY A 30 14.19 -4.65 30.55
C GLY A 30 15.23 -4.40 29.45
N GLN A 31 15.28 -5.25 28.42
CA GLN A 31 16.19 -5.12 27.29
C GLN A 31 15.50 -5.35 25.94
N LEU A 32 14.68 -6.39 25.82
CA LEU A 32 14.04 -6.84 24.59
C LEU A 32 12.51 -6.81 24.66
N ILE A 33 11.91 -6.60 23.49
CA ILE A 33 10.47 -6.57 23.29
C ILE A 33 10.02 -7.88 22.66
N SER A 34 9.05 -8.54 23.28
CA SER A 34 8.37 -9.73 22.74
C SER A 34 6.87 -9.47 22.64
N ALA A 35 6.19 -10.18 21.73
CA ALA A 35 4.75 -10.12 21.62
C ALA A 35 4.15 -11.47 21.22
N VAL A 36 2.90 -11.66 21.62
CA VAL A 36 2.12 -12.86 21.34
C VAL A 36 0.65 -12.52 21.16
N ARG A 37 0.04 -13.12 20.13
CA ARG A 37 -1.40 -13.07 19.92
C ARG A 37 -2.06 -14.18 20.75
N PHE A 38 -3.25 -13.90 21.26
CA PHE A 38 -4.01 -14.87 22.04
C PHE A 38 -5.46 -14.94 21.57
N ASP A 39 -6.04 -16.12 21.76
CA ASP A 39 -7.44 -16.39 21.48
C ASP A 39 -8.34 -16.15 22.69
N GLU A 40 -9.64 -16.06 22.45
CA GLU A 40 -10.66 -15.84 23.47
C GLU A 40 -10.66 -16.91 24.58
N LYS A 41 -10.11 -18.10 24.28
CA LYS A 41 -9.93 -19.20 25.25
C LYS A 41 -8.89 -18.87 26.33
N ARG A 42 -7.92 -18.00 26.05
CA ARG A 42 -6.90 -17.58 27.04
C ARG A 42 -7.49 -16.51 27.96
N LYS A 43 -7.46 -16.76 29.27
CA LYS A 43 -8.02 -15.88 30.31
C LYS A 43 -7.16 -14.63 30.56
N VAL A 44 -7.08 -13.73 29.56
CA VAL A 44 -6.38 -12.44 29.68
C VAL A 44 -7.34 -11.38 30.26
N PRO A 45 -7.01 -10.72 31.38
CA PRO A 45 -7.84 -9.71 32.03
C PRO A 45 -8.19 -8.53 31.11
N ILE A 46 -9.46 -8.12 31.09
CA ILE A 46 -9.96 -6.98 30.29
C ILE A 46 -9.39 -5.66 30.81
N HIS A 47 -9.27 -5.53 32.12
CA HIS A 47 -8.70 -4.39 32.83
C HIS A 47 -7.27 -4.69 33.29
N ALA A 48 -6.53 -3.65 33.66
CA ALA A 48 -5.16 -3.76 34.16
C ALA A 48 -5.13 -4.72 35.38
N PRO A 49 -4.40 -5.85 35.30
CA PRO A 49 -4.24 -6.75 36.43
C PRO A 49 -3.28 -6.18 37.48
N THR A 50 -3.28 -6.79 38.67
CA THR A 50 -2.21 -6.56 39.66
C THR A 50 -0.86 -7.03 39.11
N THR A 51 0.23 -6.46 39.61
CA THR A 51 1.60 -6.79 39.20
C THR A 51 1.91 -8.28 39.30
N SER A 52 1.49 -8.95 40.37
CA SER A 52 1.68 -10.40 40.56
C SER A 52 0.95 -11.24 39.50
N ARG A 53 -0.26 -10.84 39.11
CA ARG A 53 -1.03 -11.51 38.05
C ARG A 53 -0.46 -11.21 36.67
N ALA A 54 0.07 -10.00 36.46
CA ALA A 54 0.76 -9.60 35.24
C ALA A 54 2.04 -10.43 35.03
N LEU A 55 2.83 -10.65 36.08
CA LEU A 55 4.00 -11.53 36.07
C LEU A 55 3.64 -12.98 35.70
N LYS A 56 2.56 -13.54 36.28
CA LYS A 56 2.08 -14.88 35.91
C LYS A 56 1.71 -14.98 34.43
N LEU A 57 1.10 -13.94 33.86
CA LEU A 57 0.80 -13.90 32.43
C LEU A 57 2.09 -13.93 31.61
N VAL A 58 3.09 -13.10 31.93
CA VAL A 58 4.38 -13.07 31.20
C VAL A 58 5.04 -14.45 31.13
N HIS A 59 5.13 -15.17 32.26
CA HIS A 59 5.73 -16.51 32.29
C HIS A 59 4.98 -17.52 31.39
N GLN A 60 3.66 -17.38 31.24
CA GLN A 60 2.87 -18.22 30.33
C GLN A 60 3.05 -17.84 28.85
N LEU A 61 3.52 -16.63 28.55
CA LEU A 61 3.61 -16.07 27.20
C LEU A 61 4.98 -16.28 26.55
N ILE A 62 6.05 -16.32 27.35
CA ILE A 62 7.44 -16.48 26.87
C ILE A 62 7.62 -17.79 26.06
N THR A 63 6.82 -18.82 26.34
CA THR A 63 6.87 -20.13 25.66
C THR A 63 6.14 -20.20 24.31
N HIS A 64 5.38 -19.16 23.91
CA HIS A 64 4.53 -19.19 22.71
C HIS A 64 4.75 -17.96 21.79
N GLY A 65 5.93 -17.35 21.85
CA GLY A 65 6.25 -16.11 21.13
C GLY A 65 6.19 -16.26 19.61
N GLY A 66 5.82 -15.17 18.91
CA GLY A 66 5.79 -15.16 17.43
C GLY A 66 5.01 -14.02 16.77
N ALA A 67 4.39 -13.13 17.54
CA ALA A 67 3.68 -11.98 16.97
C ALA A 67 4.60 -10.76 16.82
N GLN A 68 4.33 -9.93 15.81
CA GLN A 68 5.06 -8.67 15.63
C GLN A 68 4.65 -7.65 16.71
N ALA A 69 5.62 -7.20 17.50
CA ALA A 69 5.41 -6.17 18.51
C ALA A 69 5.21 -4.78 17.88
N LEU A 70 4.48 -3.91 18.58
CA LEU A 70 4.12 -2.57 18.16
C LEU A 70 4.99 -1.52 18.86
N LEU A 71 5.53 -0.58 18.08
CA LEU A 71 6.12 0.68 18.57
C LEU A 71 5.38 1.93 18.04
N THR A 72 4.33 1.73 17.24
CA THR A 72 3.49 2.81 16.73
C THR A 72 2.05 2.34 16.47
N SER A 73 1.07 3.21 16.74
CA SER A 73 -0.34 3.01 16.40
C SER A 73 -0.64 3.29 14.91
N PHE A 74 0.31 3.84 14.15
CA PHE A 74 0.14 4.13 12.73
C PHE A 74 0.45 2.93 11.80
N SER A 75 0.83 1.78 12.38
CA SER A 75 1.14 0.57 11.60
C SER A 75 -0.13 -0.11 11.08
N LYS A 76 0.01 -0.91 10.00
CA LYS A 76 -1.08 -1.77 9.51
C LYS A 76 -1.55 -2.75 10.59
N HIS A 77 -0.61 -3.38 11.28
CA HIS A 77 -0.90 -4.31 12.38
C HIS A 77 -1.70 -3.67 13.54
N ALA A 78 -1.40 -2.42 13.92
CA ALA A 78 -2.21 -1.71 14.92
C ALA A 78 -3.65 -1.42 14.43
N ARG A 79 -3.83 -1.10 13.14
CA ARG A 79 -5.14 -0.93 12.52
C ARG A 79 -5.92 -2.24 12.48
N ASP A 80 -5.27 -3.35 12.16
CA ASP A 80 -5.90 -4.68 12.14
C ASP A 80 -6.39 -5.09 13.54
N LEU A 81 -5.58 -4.84 14.57
CA LEU A 81 -5.97 -5.08 15.97
C LEU A 81 -7.17 -4.22 16.39
N ALA A 82 -7.17 -2.93 16.01
CA ALA A 82 -8.27 -2.03 16.33
C ALA A 82 -9.57 -2.41 15.60
N LEU A 83 -9.47 -2.80 14.32
CA LEU A 83 -10.60 -3.28 13.54
C LEU A 83 -11.22 -4.54 14.15
N HIS A 84 -10.38 -5.49 14.55
CA HIS A 84 -10.83 -6.71 15.22
C HIS A 84 -11.58 -6.40 16.53
N GLU A 85 -11.06 -5.49 17.36
CA GLU A 85 -11.77 -5.08 18.59
C GLU A 85 -13.09 -4.34 18.30
N ALA A 86 -13.12 -3.53 17.24
CA ALA A 86 -14.35 -2.89 16.78
C ALA A 86 -15.40 -3.94 16.38
N GLN A 87 -15.00 -4.98 15.65
CA GLN A 87 -15.87 -6.09 15.26
C GLN A 87 -16.43 -6.85 16.46
N LEU A 88 -15.57 -7.23 17.42
CA LEU A 88 -16.02 -7.92 18.63
C LEU A 88 -17.00 -7.09 19.47
N SER A 89 -16.87 -5.76 19.43
CA SER A 89 -17.75 -4.85 20.18
C SER A 89 -19.11 -4.68 19.51
N ILE A 90 -19.18 -4.87 18.19
CA ILE A 90 -20.40 -4.73 17.39
C ILE A 90 -21.15 -6.05 17.30
N LYS A 91 -20.44 -7.19 17.26
CA LYS A 91 -21.03 -8.52 17.09
C LYS A 91 -22.24 -8.80 18.01
N PRO A 92 -22.24 -8.44 19.31
CA PRO A 92 -23.41 -8.64 20.17
C PRO A 92 -24.60 -7.71 19.87
N LEU A 93 -24.38 -6.61 19.15
CA LEU A 93 -25.37 -5.56 18.87
C LEU A 93 -26.07 -5.75 17.52
N MET A 94 -25.61 -6.68 16.67
CA MET A 94 -26.18 -6.93 15.35
C MET A 94 -26.80 -8.33 15.31
N LYS A 95 -28.11 -8.42 15.02
CA LYS A 95 -28.88 -9.67 14.90
C LYS A 95 -28.76 -10.38 13.54
N LEU A 96 -27.95 -9.87 12.61
CA LEU A 96 -27.81 -10.43 11.26
C LEU A 96 -26.40 -11.01 11.05
N ASP A 97 -26.36 -12.29 10.69
CA ASP A 97 -25.20 -12.95 10.11
C ASP A 97 -24.87 -12.30 8.76
N PHE A 98 -23.94 -11.34 8.75
CA PHE A 98 -23.40 -10.80 7.50
C PHE A 98 -21.93 -11.19 7.34
N LEU A 99 -21.68 -11.72 6.15
CA LEU A 99 -20.39 -11.87 5.48
C LEU A 99 -19.50 -10.63 5.70
N ALA A 100 -18.24 -10.90 6.02
CA ALA A 100 -17.09 -10.00 6.19
C ALA A 100 -17.35 -8.48 6.18
N ALA A 101 -17.02 -7.83 7.30
CA ALA A 101 -16.98 -6.37 7.39
C ALA A 101 -16.09 -5.76 6.28
N SER A 102 -16.71 -5.06 5.33
CA SER A 102 -16.00 -4.27 4.33
C SER A 102 -15.64 -2.87 4.89
N GLU A 103 -14.41 -2.41 4.64
CA GLU A 103 -13.98 -1.02 4.89
C GLU A 103 -14.66 -0.02 3.94
N GLU A 104 -15.23 -0.52 2.85
CA GLU A 104 -15.94 0.22 1.80
C GLU A 104 -17.37 -0.31 1.72
N GLY A 105 -18.31 0.33 2.42
CA GLY A 105 -19.72 -0.06 2.37
C GLY A 105 -20.59 0.54 3.48
N ARG A 106 -21.89 0.22 3.42
CA ARG A 106 -22.99 0.71 4.30
C ARG A 106 -22.70 0.59 5.82
N ASN A 107 -21.75 -0.26 6.19
CA ASN A 107 -21.39 -0.55 7.58
C ASN A 107 -20.30 0.38 8.17
N LYS A 108 -19.59 1.16 7.35
CA LYS A 108 -18.49 2.04 7.79
C LYS A 108 -18.88 3.02 8.90
N ARG A 109 -20.15 3.46 8.92
CA ARG A 109 -20.71 4.33 9.99
C ARG A 109 -20.64 3.71 11.39
N PHE A 110 -20.68 2.38 11.50
CA PHE A 110 -20.65 1.67 12.79
C PHE A 110 -19.24 1.27 13.20
N TYR A 111 -18.42 0.84 12.23
CA TYR A 111 -17.05 0.37 12.45
C TYR A 111 -16.05 1.53 12.55
N GLY A 112 -16.21 2.60 11.77
CA GLY A 112 -15.28 3.73 11.70
C GLY A 112 -15.04 4.43 13.04
N PRO A 113 -16.09 4.91 13.75
CA PRO A 113 -15.92 5.53 15.06
C PRO A 113 -15.30 4.60 16.11
N ARG A 114 -15.69 3.32 16.12
CA ARG A 114 -15.14 2.32 17.05
C ARG A 114 -13.69 1.96 16.75
N ASN A 115 -13.34 1.85 15.47
CA ASN A 115 -11.96 1.62 15.05
C ASN A 115 -11.06 2.78 15.51
N ARG A 116 -11.50 4.03 15.31
CA ARG A 116 -10.80 5.23 15.83
C ARG A 116 -10.66 5.21 17.35
N PHE A 117 -11.72 4.86 18.07
CA PHE A 117 -11.67 4.71 19.53
C PHE A 117 -10.61 3.68 19.97
N TYR A 118 -10.59 2.50 19.36
CA TYR A 118 -9.61 1.47 19.69
C TYR A 118 -8.18 1.85 19.30
N LEU A 119 -7.98 2.54 18.17
CA LEU A 119 -6.68 3.11 17.82
C LEU A 119 -6.19 4.12 18.85
N THR A 120 -7.06 4.98 19.38
CA THR A 120 -6.73 5.91 20.47
C THR A 120 -6.34 5.16 21.75
N CYS A 121 -7.07 4.11 22.12
CA CYS A 121 -6.72 3.27 23.27
C CYS A 121 -5.37 2.55 23.09
N ILE A 122 -5.10 2.03 21.90
CA ILE A 122 -3.81 1.41 21.54
C ILE A 122 -2.71 2.46 21.68
N GLY A 123 -2.87 3.64 21.05
CA GLY A 123 -1.90 4.72 21.10
C GLY A 123 -1.58 5.21 22.52
N ALA A 124 -2.59 5.39 23.36
CA ALA A 124 -2.41 5.78 24.77
C ALA A 124 -1.66 4.71 25.57
N THR A 125 -1.97 3.43 25.34
CA THR A 125 -1.28 2.30 25.98
C THR A 125 0.16 2.19 25.49
N LEU A 126 0.39 2.41 24.19
CA LEU A 126 1.71 2.41 23.57
C LEU A 126 2.59 3.53 24.09
N LYS A 127 2.01 4.72 24.34
CA LYS A 127 2.74 5.84 24.96
C LYS A 127 3.30 5.42 26.33
N LYS A 128 2.49 4.78 27.17
CA LYS A 128 2.92 4.26 28.48
C LYS A 128 3.98 3.17 28.35
N PHE A 129 3.79 2.23 27.43
CA PHE A 129 4.77 1.17 27.17
C PHE A 129 6.12 1.75 26.70
N CYS A 130 6.11 2.66 25.74
CA CYS A 130 7.31 3.30 25.20
C CYS A 130 8.08 4.13 26.23
N GLN A 131 7.42 4.65 27.28
CA GLN A 131 8.09 5.35 28.39
C GLN A 131 8.96 4.41 29.23
N SER A 132 8.67 3.10 29.22
CA SER A 132 9.46 2.10 29.95
C SER A 132 10.68 1.59 29.19
N LEU A 133 10.79 1.92 27.90
CA LEU A 133 11.89 1.50 27.02
C LEU A 133 13.11 2.40 27.18
N ASP A 134 14.24 1.93 26.67
CA ASP A 134 15.43 2.77 26.52
C ASP A 134 15.15 3.91 25.51
N GLN A 135 15.22 5.15 25.99
CA GLN A 135 14.84 6.33 25.21
C GLN A 135 15.85 6.64 24.11
N GLU A 136 17.13 6.31 24.26
CA GLU A 136 18.14 6.51 23.21
C GLU A 136 17.88 5.55 22.04
N LEU A 137 17.65 4.27 22.34
CA LEU A 137 17.34 3.27 21.31
C LEU A 137 16.02 3.61 20.61
N LEU A 138 14.99 3.98 21.38
CA LEU A 138 13.70 4.37 20.83
C LEU A 138 13.82 5.62 19.94
N HIS A 139 14.64 6.59 20.32
CA HIS A 139 14.92 7.77 19.51
C HIS A 139 15.63 7.38 18.20
N ALA A 140 16.66 6.51 18.25
CA ALA A 140 17.39 6.06 17.07
C ALA A 140 16.49 5.32 16.05
N VAL A 141 15.62 4.44 16.54
CA VAL A 141 14.64 3.70 15.73
C VAL A 141 13.63 4.67 15.06
N ARG A 142 13.23 5.73 15.77
CA ARG A 142 12.32 6.77 15.24
C ARG A 142 13.01 7.72 14.27
N SER A 143 14.28 8.07 14.48
CA SER A 143 15.01 9.00 13.61
C SER A 143 15.20 8.43 12.20
N VAL A 144 15.27 7.10 12.07
CA VAL A 144 15.28 6.40 10.77
C VAL A 144 13.88 6.04 10.26
N GLN A 145 12.81 6.62 10.83
CA GLN A 145 11.41 6.40 10.44
C GLN A 145 10.98 4.93 10.39
N CYS A 146 11.60 4.08 11.20
CA CYS A 146 11.31 2.65 11.27
C CYS A 146 10.95 2.24 12.70
N PRO A 147 9.80 2.65 13.26
CA PRO A 147 9.33 2.26 14.59
C PRO A 147 8.95 0.76 14.65
N SER A 148 9.97 -0.10 14.53
CA SER A 148 9.89 -1.56 14.54
C SER A 148 10.56 -2.12 15.79
N ALA A 149 9.85 -3.01 16.48
CA ALA A 149 10.41 -3.71 17.64
C ALA A 149 11.59 -4.63 17.26
N GLN A 150 11.61 -5.15 16.03
CA GLN A 150 12.75 -5.94 15.55
C GLN A 150 14.03 -5.10 15.47
N LEU A 151 13.94 -3.87 14.93
CA LEU A 151 15.09 -2.96 14.88
C LEU A 151 15.52 -2.51 16.28
N TYR A 152 14.56 -2.23 17.17
CA TYR A 152 14.86 -1.95 18.57
C TYR A 152 15.61 -3.11 19.23
N ASN A 153 15.08 -4.33 19.11
CA ASN A 153 15.71 -5.53 19.67
C ASN A 153 17.09 -5.78 19.06
N TRP A 154 17.26 -5.54 17.76
CA TRP A 154 18.55 -5.64 17.12
C TRP A 154 19.56 -4.67 17.74
N LEU A 155 19.20 -3.42 17.99
CA LEU A 155 20.11 -2.49 18.69
C LEU A 155 20.40 -2.93 20.12
N ALA A 156 19.41 -3.51 20.82
CA ALA A 156 19.52 -3.87 22.23
C ALA A 156 20.29 -5.18 22.49
N ARG A 157 20.37 -6.11 21.53
CA ARG A 157 20.97 -7.45 21.72
C ARG A 157 22.50 -7.49 21.67
N GLY A 158 23.14 -6.64 20.87
CA GLY A 158 24.59 -6.69 20.66
C GLY A 158 25.35 -5.53 21.29
N ASP A 159 26.49 -5.16 20.71
CA ASP A 159 27.25 -3.98 21.15
C ASP A 159 26.46 -2.72 20.76
N ARG A 160 25.74 -2.18 21.75
CA ARG A 160 24.89 -0.99 21.62
C ARG A 160 25.61 0.16 20.91
N THR A 161 26.85 0.45 21.30
CA THR A 161 27.60 1.59 20.79
C THR A 161 27.92 1.37 19.31
N ARG A 162 28.43 0.19 18.95
CA ARG A 162 28.75 -0.15 17.56
C ARG A 162 27.51 -0.24 16.68
N ARG A 163 26.43 -0.85 17.16
CA ARG A 163 25.17 -0.96 16.40
C ARG A 163 24.48 0.39 16.18
N LEU A 164 24.53 1.31 17.14
CA LEU A 164 24.07 2.69 16.96
C LEU A 164 24.93 3.44 15.94
N GLN A 165 26.25 3.26 15.96
CA GLN A 165 27.15 3.83 14.96
C GLN A 165 26.88 3.25 13.56
N ALA A 166 26.67 1.93 13.46
CA ALA A 166 26.29 1.28 12.22
C ALA A 166 24.98 1.86 11.67
N LEU A 167 23.93 1.96 12.49
CA LEU A 167 22.65 2.55 12.09
C LEU A 167 22.79 4.01 11.63
N LYS A 168 23.63 4.81 12.30
CA LYS A 168 23.92 6.19 11.87
C LYS A 168 24.68 6.24 10.55
N ALA A 169 25.60 5.31 10.31
CA ALA A 169 26.37 5.22 9.07
C ALA A 169 25.54 4.72 7.88
N GLN A 170 24.55 3.87 8.14
CA GLN A 170 23.68 3.26 7.11
C GLN A 170 22.21 3.27 7.54
N PRO A 171 21.58 4.46 7.63
CA PRO A 171 20.22 4.62 8.16
C PRO A 171 19.12 4.08 7.22
N VAL A 172 19.46 3.84 5.95
CA VAL A 172 18.52 3.34 4.93
C VAL A 172 18.56 1.81 4.84
N LEU A 173 19.76 1.23 4.65
CA LEU A 173 19.91 -0.20 4.37
C LEU A 173 19.82 -1.09 5.61
N ILE A 174 20.36 -0.66 6.77
CA ILE A 174 20.32 -1.49 7.98
C ILE A 174 18.88 -1.80 8.39
N PRO A 175 17.97 -0.81 8.49
CA PRO A 175 16.59 -1.13 8.85
C PRO A 175 15.97 -2.16 7.88
N VAL A 176 16.14 -1.99 6.57
CA VAL A 176 15.63 -2.95 5.57
C VAL A 176 16.16 -4.37 5.82
N LEU A 177 17.45 -4.54 6.08
CA LEU A 177 18.06 -5.85 6.31
C LEU A 177 17.65 -6.48 7.66
N VAL A 178 17.39 -5.65 8.67
CA VAL A 178 17.00 -6.12 10.00
C VAL A 178 15.53 -6.54 10.07
N ILE A 179 14.65 -5.88 9.32
CA ILE A 179 13.20 -6.15 9.35
C ILE A 179 12.68 -6.94 8.14
N GLY A 180 13.47 -7.05 7.06
CA GLY A 180 13.16 -7.85 5.88
C GLY A 180 13.49 -9.33 6.09
N HIS A 181 12.82 -10.19 5.32
CA HIS A 181 12.94 -11.65 5.45
C HIS A 181 13.93 -12.29 4.47
N ALA A 182 14.07 -11.76 3.24
CA ALA A 182 15.05 -12.27 2.30
C ALA A 182 16.29 -11.41 2.26
N MET A 183 17.42 -12.11 2.11
CA MET A 183 18.72 -11.47 1.98
C MET A 183 19.19 -11.43 0.53
N PRO A 184 19.76 -10.29 0.11
CA PRO A 184 20.60 -10.30 -1.07
C PRO A 184 21.76 -11.24 -0.81
N TRP A 185 22.16 -12.00 -1.82
CA TRP A 185 23.40 -12.73 -1.72
C TRP A 185 24.13 -12.66 -3.04
N PRO A 186 25.44 -12.37 -3.02
CA PRO A 186 26.24 -12.32 -4.23
C PRO A 186 26.22 -13.68 -4.92
N LYS A 187 26.03 -13.66 -6.23
CA LYS A 187 26.14 -14.85 -7.10
C LYS A 187 27.43 -14.74 -7.90
N ILE A 188 28.11 -15.86 -8.07
CA ILE A 188 29.24 -15.95 -8.99
C ILE A 188 28.70 -15.74 -10.41
N ALA A 189 29.35 -14.84 -11.15
CA ALA A 189 28.97 -14.50 -12.53
C ALA A 189 28.73 -15.76 -13.37
N ASP A 190 27.64 -15.76 -14.13
CA ASP A 190 27.22 -16.86 -15.02
C ASP A 190 26.92 -18.22 -14.34
N SER A 191 26.78 -18.24 -13.01
CA SER A 191 26.38 -19.43 -12.27
C SER A 191 25.21 -19.15 -11.31
N LEU A 192 24.49 -20.20 -10.93
CA LEU A 192 23.54 -20.14 -9.81
C LEU A 192 24.23 -20.24 -8.45
N LEU A 193 25.56 -20.39 -8.43
CA LEU A 193 26.35 -20.56 -7.22
C LEU A 193 26.53 -19.22 -6.49
N LEU A 194 26.51 -19.29 -5.18
CA LEU A 194 26.71 -18.15 -4.30
C LEU A 194 28.20 -17.85 -4.17
N GLU A 195 28.54 -16.57 -4.12
CA GLU A 195 29.89 -16.16 -3.75
C GLU A 195 30.12 -16.46 -2.27
N GLN A 196 31.31 -16.96 -1.94
CA GLN A 196 31.71 -17.21 -0.56
C GLN A 196 31.93 -15.90 0.19
N CYS A 197 31.62 -15.90 1.49
CA CYS A 197 31.86 -14.73 2.32
C CYS A 197 33.37 -14.52 2.53
N PRO A 198 33.90 -13.32 2.23
CA PRO A 198 35.31 -13.05 2.42
C PRO A 198 35.67 -12.88 3.91
N TRP A 199 34.67 -12.74 4.80
CA TRP A 199 34.85 -12.66 6.24
C TRP A 199 34.50 -13.98 6.91
N LYS A 200 35.52 -14.65 7.48
CA LYS A 200 35.33 -15.90 8.23
C LYS A 200 34.33 -15.75 9.38
N ASP A 201 34.36 -14.61 10.05
CA ASP A 201 33.49 -14.29 11.20
C ASP A 201 32.00 -14.20 10.79
N LEU A 202 31.71 -13.96 9.51
CA LEU A 202 30.33 -13.88 9.02
C LEU A 202 29.84 -15.21 8.42
N GLN A 203 30.70 -16.23 8.33
CA GLN A 203 30.40 -17.48 7.65
C GLN A 203 29.22 -18.23 8.28
N GLU A 204 29.03 -18.13 9.61
CA GLU A 204 27.91 -18.76 10.33
C GLU A 204 26.53 -18.18 9.96
N TYR A 205 26.50 -16.95 9.46
CA TYR A 205 25.28 -16.28 8.99
C TYR A 205 25.06 -16.47 7.48
N CYS A 206 26.01 -17.11 6.79
CA CYS A 206 25.92 -17.42 5.38
C CYS A 206 25.15 -18.74 5.18
N GLY A 207 23.94 -18.68 4.60
CA GLY A 207 23.19 -19.90 4.29
C GLY A 207 23.88 -20.75 3.22
N SER A 208 23.73 -22.08 3.30
CA SER A 208 24.13 -23.01 2.24
C SER A 208 23.16 -22.92 1.04
N CYS A 209 23.57 -23.43 -0.13
CA CYS A 209 22.67 -23.48 -1.31
C CYS A 209 21.53 -24.50 -1.16
N ASP A 210 21.64 -25.43 -0.20
CA ASP A 210 20.80 -26.63 -0.12
C ASP A 210 19.69 -26.56 0.95
N ASP A 211 19.71 -25.54 1.81
CA ASP A 211 18.69 -25.38 2.85
C ASP A 211 17.69 -24.27 2.48
N ASP A 212 16.39 -24.58 2.59
CA ASP A 212 15.27 -23.62 2.58
C ASP A 212 15.32 -22.62 3.76
N CYS A 213 16.44 -22.59 4.50
CA CYS A 213 16.69 -21.67 5.60
C CYS A 213 16.91 -20.25 5.06
N THR A 214 15.92 -19.40 5.30
CA THR A 214 16.01 -17.94 5.20
C THR A 214 17.30 -17.43 5.85
N ARG A 215 18.19 -16.86 5.04
CA ARG A 215 19.48 -16.29 5.50
C ARG A 215 19.23 -15.16 6.51
N ASP A 216 19.90 -15.19 7.65
CA ASP A 216 19.68 -14.21 8.72
C ASP A 216 20.46 -12.91 8.47
N GLY A 217 19.82 -11.97 7.78
CA GLY A 217 20.36 -10.63 7.56
C GLY A 217 20.63 -9.84 8.81
N ALA A 218 19.73 -9.92 9.78
CA ALA A 218 19.83 -9.21 11.04
C ALA A 218 21.03 -9.71 11.85
N GLY A 219 21.23 -11.04 11.87
CA GLY A 219 22.41 -11.69 12.42
C GLY A 219 23.70 -11.23 11.74
N LEU A 220 23.76 -11.32 10.40
CA LEU A 220 24.95 -10.95 9.62
C LEU A 220 25.38 -9.49 9.86
N VAL A 221 24.46 -8.52 9.71
CA VAL A 221 24.80 -7.11 9.92
C VAL A 221 25.02 -6.78 11.40
N GLY A 222 24.38 -7.53 12.30
CA GLY A 222 24.59 -7.43 13.74
C GLY A 222 26.01 -7.84 14.12
N HIS A 223 26.44 -9.01 13.68
CA HIS A 223 27.78 -9.53 13.94
C HIS A 223 28.86 -8.66 13.29
N ALA A 224 28.63 -8.20 12.06
CA ALA A 224 29.55 -7.28 11.38
C ALA A 224 29.74 -5.96 12.17
N ALA A 225 28.66 -5.41 12.73
CA ALA A 225 28.75 -4.23 13.59
C ALA A 225 29.47 -4.54 14.90
N ASP A 226 29.09 -5.61 15.59
CA ASP A 226 29.63 -5.97 16.90
C ASP A 226 31.12 -6.28 16.85
N THR A 227 31.61 -6.93 15.80
CA THR A 227 33.04 -7.23 15.59
C THR A 227 33.83 -6.06 15.04
N GLY A 228 33.17 -4.99 14.58
CA GLY A 228 33.84 -3.80 14.03
C GLY A 228 34.33 -4.00 12.60
N LEU A 229 33.72 -4.91 11.84
CA LEU A 229 34.02 -5.10 10.43
C LEU A 229 33.69 -3.85 9.60
N PRO A 230 34.36 -3.64 8.45
CA PRO A 230 34.13 -2.46 7.61
C PRO A 230 32.75 -2.54 6.93
N LEU A 231 31.71 -2.06 7.61
CA LEU A 231 30.30 -2.18 7.22
C LEU A 231 30.02 -1.83 5.75
N ASN A 232 30.60 -0.74 5.24
CA ASN A 232 30.40 -0.35 3.83
C ASN A 232 30.98 -1.38 2.84
N LYS A 233 32.06 -2.07 3.18
CA LYS A 233 32.62 -3.16 2.36
C LYS A 233 31.74 -4.41 2.48
N VAL A 234 31.27 -4.73 3.69
CA VAL A 234 30.36 -5.86 3.93
C VAL A 234 29.09 -5.71 3.11
N LEU A 235 28.43 -4.54 3.16
CA LEU A 235 27.23 -4.28 2.39
C LEU A 235 27.51 -4.24 0.88
N ALA A 236 28.64 -3.66 0.44
CA ALA A 236 28.99 -3.65 -0.97
C ALA A 236 29.13 -5.06 -1.57
N TRP A 237 29.76 -5.96 -0.80
CA TRP A 237 29.83 -7.38 -1.14
C TRP A 237 28.45 -8.04 -1.12
N LEU A 238 27.68 -7.88 -0.04
CA LEU A 238 26.36 -8.50 0.14
C LEU A 238 25.39 -8.16 -1.02
N PHE A 239 25.39 -6.91 -1.47
CA PHE A 239 24.53 -6.43 -2.56
C PHE A 239 25.17 -6.54 -3.96
N SER A 240 26.38 -7.10 -4.08
CA SER A 240 27.17 -7.11 -5.32
C SER A 240 27.21 -5.74 -6.03
N THR A 241 27.51 -4.69 -5.26
CA THR A 241 27.41 -3.30 -5.74
C THR A 241 28.66 -2.50 -5.38
N PRO A 242 29.03 -1.48 -6.18
CA PRO A 242 30.19 -0.64 -5.85
C PRO A 242 30.04 0.04 -4.48
N ILE A 243 31.14 0.15 -3.73
CA ILE A 243 31.18 0.82 -2.42
C ILE A 243 30.64 2.26 -2.50
N SER A 244 30.80 2.94 -3.64
CA SER A 244 30.25 4.28 -3.85
C SER A 244 28.73 4.35 -3.76
N ALA A 245 28.01 3.30 -4.18
CA ALA A 245 26.56 3.23 -4.08
C ALA A 245 26.10 3.05 -2.62
N ILE A 246 26.83 2.22 -1.86
CA ILE A 246 26.59 2.03 -0.41
C ILE A 246 26.86 3.32 0.35
N ARG A 247 27.99 3.99 0.09
CA ARG A 247 28.32 5.28 0.71
C ARG A 247 27.27 6.34 0.39
N TYR A 248 26.79 6.36 -0.85
CA TYR A 248 25.72 7.26 -1.27
C TYR A 248 24.46 7.07 -0.43
N LEU A 249 23.95 5.83 -0.30
CA LEU A 249 22.77 5.53 0.51
C LEU A 249 22.99 5.84 2.00
N GLY A 250 24.21 5.69 2.51
CA GLY A 250 24.56 6.07 3.88
C GLY A 250 24.46 7.58 4.15
N GLN A 251 24.59 8.41 3.10
CA GLN A 251 24.47 9.87 3.17
C GLN A 251 23.03 10.37 2.90
N GLN A 252 22.15 9.51 2.40
CA GLN A 252 20.76 9.89 2.11
C GLN A 252 19.95 10.05 3.40
N ARG A 253 19.05 11.03 3.40
CA ARG A 253 18.04 11.12 4.45
C ARG A 253 16.96 10.07 4.19
N VAL A 254 16.57 9.35 5.23
CA VAL A 254 15.50 8.33 5.12
C VAL A 254 14.18 8.93 4.62
N TYR A 255 13.92 10.21 4.92
CA TYR A 255 12.74 10.93 4.41
C TYR A 255 12.70 10.98 2.87
N ASP A 256 13.86 11.11 2.21
CA ASP A 256 13.97 11.25 0.76
C ASP A 256 13.81 9.90 0.06
N THR A 257 14.52 8.87 0.54
CA THR A 257 14.46 7.51 -0.02
C THR A 257 13.14 6.79 0.29
N GLY A 258 12.43 7.22 1.33
CA GLY A 258 11.37 6.45 1.97
C GLY A 258 11.93 5.51 3.05
N SER A 259 11.11 5.22 4.06
CA SER A 259 11.51 4.34 5.18
C SER A 259 11.51 2.87 4.77
N ALA A 260 12.26 2.03 5.50
CA ALA A 260 12.30 0.59 5.28
C ALA A 260 10.91 -0.07 5.26
N LEU A 261 10.00 0.38 6.15
CA LEU A 261 8.61 -0.09 6.19
C LEU A 261 7.85 0.22 4.89
N SER A 262 8.11 1.36 4.26
CA SER A 262 7.49 1.71 2.98
C SER A 262 8.06 0.89 1.81
N ARG A 263 9.35 0.55 1.87
CA ARG A 263 10.05 -0.18 0.80
C ARG A 263 9.68 -1.66 0.81
N LEU A 264 9.67 -2.30 1.97
CA LEU A 264 9.23 -3.70 2.10
C LEU A 264 7.77 -3.91 1.67
N ASN A 265 6.88 -2.94 1.89
CA ASN A 265 5.51 -3.05 1.38
C ASN A 265 5.44 -2.93 -0.16
N ALA A 266 6.34 -2.17 -0.78
CA ALA A 266 6.34 -1.92 -2.22
C ALA A 266 7.03 -3.04 -3.01
N GLU A 267 8.17 -3.53 -2.53
CA GLU A 267 8.97 -4.57 -3.20
C GLU A 267 8.62 -6.00 -2.74
N GLY A 268 7.72 -6.12 -1.76
CA GLY A 268 7.43 -7.36 -1.06
C GLY A 268 8.28 -7.50 0.21
N LEU A 269 7.72 -8.21 1.20
CA LEU A 269 8.32 -8.37 2.54
C LEU A 269 9.73 -8.98 2.52
N GLU A 270 10.08 -9.61 1.40
CA GLU A 270 11.34 -10.28 1.19
C GLU A 270 12.43 -9.33 0.68
N ALA A 271 12.12 -8.32 -0.15
CA ALA A 271 13.12 -7.79 -1.09
C ALA A 271 13.49 -6.30 -0.97
N GLY A 272 12.96 -5.56 0.02
CA GLY A 272 12.89 -4.08 0.14
C GLY A 272 14.15 -3.20 -0.01
N TRP A 273 15.23 -3.71 -0.58
CA TRP A 273 16.50 -3.09 -0.92
C TRP A 273 16.74 -2.97 -2.44
N GLY A 274 15.97 -3.67 -3.28
CA GLY A 274 16.24 -3.82 -4.72
C GLY A 274 16.27 -2.49 -5.46
N ASP A 275 15.23 -1.66 -5.29
CA ASP A 275 15.16 -0.37 -5.98
C ASP A 275 16.15 0.65 -5.39
N LEU A 276 16.41 0.58 -4.08
CA LEU A 276 17.41 1.42 -3.42
C LEU A 276 18.80 1.22 -4.02
N ILE A 277 19.23 -0.04 -4.17
CA ILE A 277 20.52 -0.37 -4.78
C ILE A 277 20.53 0.02 -6.26
N ALA A 278 19.45 -0.24 -7.00
CA ALA A 278 19.34 0.13 -8.40
C ALA A 278 19.49 1.64 -8.61
N GLY A 279 18.80 2.47 -7.80
CA GLY A 279 18.91 3.92 -7.85
C GLY A 279 20.30 4.44 -7.46
N ALA A 280 20.93 3.83 -6.46
CA ALA A 280 22.27 4.19 -6.01
C ALA A 280 23.39 3.86 -7.03
N ARG A 281 23.16 2.89 -7.92
CA ARG A 281 24.11 2.48 -8.97
C ARG A 281 24.15 3.44 -10.16
N LEU A 282 23.20 4.36 -10.29
CA LEU A 282 23.03 5.24 -11.45
C LEU A 282 24.08 6.36 -11.63
N GLY A 283 25.17 6.36 -10.85
CA GLY A 283 26.25 7.36 -10.98
C GLY A 283 25.75 8.80 -10.91
N ASN A 284 25.90 9.55 -12.00
CA ASN A 284 25.47 10.96 -12.09
C ASN A 284 23.94 11.14 -12.14
N ARG A 285 23.19 10.06 -12.38
CA ARG A 285 21.72 10.04 -12.40
C ARG A 285 21.14 9.53 -11.08
N ARG A 286 21.84 9.65 -9.95
CA ARG A 286 21.31 9.20 -8.65
C ARG A 286 20.17 10.11 -8.19
N PRO A 287 19.00 9.58 -7.78
CA PRO A 287 17.94 10.39 -7.19
C PRO A 287 18.36 10.84 -5.79
N SER A 288 18.28 12.15 -5.50
CA SER A 288 18.81 12.76 -4.27
C SER A 288 17.76 13.37 -3.35
N THR A 289 16.60 13.77 -3.90
CA THR A 289 15.49 14.33 -3.14
C THR A 289 14.30 13.39 -3.11
N LYS A 290 13.38 13.59 -2.17
CA LYS A 290 12.11 12.83 -2.13
C LYS A 290 11.33 12.80 -3.45
N ALA A 291 11.29 13.93 -4.16
CA ALA A 291 10.60 14.01 -5.44
C ALA A 291 11.31 13.15 -6.51
N GLN A 292 12.63 13.26 -6.59
CA GLN A 292 13.45 12.47 -7.50
C GLN A 292 13.34 10.97 -7.22
N TRP A 293 13.42 10.55 -5.95
CA TRP A 293 13.22 9.15 -5.56
C TRP A 293 11.83 8.65 -5.92
N ARG A 294 10.78 9.45 -5.74
CA ARG A 294 9.41 9.09 -6.16
C ARG A 294 9.31 8.88 -7.67
N SER A 295 9.86 9.78 -8.48
CA SER A 295 9.89 9.63 -9.95
C SER A 295 10.65 8.37 -10.35
N PHE A 296 11.81 8.11 -9.72
CA PHE A 296 12.60 6.91 -9.96
C PHE A 296 11.82 5.63 -9.64
N TYR A 297 11.14 5.57 -8.48
CA TYR A 297 10.33 4.40 -8.12
C TYR A 297 9.15 4.20 -9.07
N ALA A 298 8.48 5.28 -9.49
CA ALA A 298 7.39 5.20 -10.47
C ALA A 298 7.90 4.62 -11.80
N PHE A 299 9.01 5.15 -12.31
CA PHE A 299 9.68 4.61 -13.50
C PHE A 299 10.04 3.14 -13.33
N ARG A 300 10.69 2.78 -12.22
CA ARG A 300 11.19 1.43 -11.95
C ARG A 300 10.08 0.39 -11.89
N SER A 301 8.96 0.74 -11.25
CA SER A 301 7.76 -0.12 -11.16
C SER A 301 6.98 -0.24 -12.48
N ALA A 302 7.14 0.70 -13.42
CA ALA A 302 6.57 0.61 -14.74
C ALA A 302 7.31 -0.38 -15.66
N ILE A 303 8.60 -0.64 -15.39
CA ILE A 303 9.38 -1.60 -16.17
C ILE A 303 8.80 -3.03 -16.02
N PRO A 304 8.53 -3.75 -17.13
CA PRO A 304 8.11 -5.15 -17.07
C PRO A 304 9.13 -6.01 -16.31
N TRP A 305 8.66 -6.86 -15.39
CA TRP A 305 9.53 -7.70 -14.54
C TRP A 305 10.51 -8.58 -15.36
N SER A 306 10.08 -9.09 -16.51
CA SER A 306 10.93 -9.90 -17.40
C SER A 306 12.14 -9.13 -17.91
N LEU A 307 11.94 -7.85 -18.25
CA LEU A 307 13.00 -6.94 -18.66
C LEU A 307 13.86 -6.54 -17.47
N LEU A 308 13.22 -6.21 -16.35
CA LEU A 308 13.87 -5.76 -15.12
C LEU A 308 14.94 -6.75 -14.63
N ARG A 309 14.65 -8.05 -14.72
CA ARG A 309 15.56 -9.15 -14.38
C ARG A 309 16.70 -9.34 -15.39
N ALA A 310 16.46 -9.00 -16.66
CA ALA A 310 17.44 -9.13 -17.74
C ALA A 310 18.34 -7.90 -17.90
N LEU A 311 18.14 -6.83 -17.12
CA LEU A 311 18.92 -5.59 -17.19
C LEU A 311 20.12 -5.62 -16.22
N PRO A 312 21.34 -5.93 -16.69
CA PRO A 312 22.54 -5.86 -15.86
C PRO A 312 22.95 -4.41 -15.51
N ASP A 313 22.69 -3.46 -16.42
CA ASP A 313 22.93 -2.03 -16.24
C ASP A 313 21.77 -1.19 -16.80
N MET A 314 21.17 -0.34 -15.95
CA MET A 314 20.08 0.56 -16.35
C MET A 314 20.57 1.75 -17.19
N ASN A 315 21.86 2.08 -17.19
CA ASN A 315 22.36 3.24 -17.93
C ASN A 315 22.14 3.11 -19.45
N ALA A 316 22.22 1.89 -20.00
CA ALA A 316 21.94 1.63 -21.41
C ALA A 316 20.46 1.91 -21.77
N LEU A 317 19.53 1.45 -20.91
CA LEU A 317 18.11 1.75 -21.06
C LEU A 317 17.85 3.26 -21.00
N LEU A 318 18.55 3.97 -20.12
CA LEU A 318 18.38 5.41 -19.89
C LEU A 318 19.13 6.29 -20.89
N ALA A 319 19.80 5.71 -21.89
CA ALA A 319 20.50 6.47 -22.91
C ALA A 319 19.53 7.43 -23.64
N GLY A 320 19.85 8.73 -23.65
CA GLY A 320 19.00 9.77 -24.23
C GLY A 320 17.85 10.27 -23.35
N CYS A 321 17.60 9.68 -22.17
CA CYS A 321 16.63 10.18 -21.20
C CYS A 321 17.21 11.34 -20.36
N PRO A 322 16.36 12.19 -19.75
CA PRO A 322 16.78 13.23 -18.81
C PRO A 322 17.69 12.68 -17.70
N THR A 323 18.63 13.47 -17.23
CA THR A 323 19.52 13.09 -16.12
C THR A 323 18.92 13.38 -14.75
N ASP A 324 18.12 14.44 -14.66
CA ASP A 324 17.42 14.83 -13.43
C ASP A 324 16.07 14.10 -13.33
N TRP A 325 15.83 13.43 -12.20
CA TRP A 325 14.57 12.74 -11.90
C TRP A 325 13.40 13.68 -11.57
N ALA A 326 13.66 14.97 -11.39
CA ALA A 326 12.62 15.98 -11.24
C ALA A 326 12.05 16.46 -12.59
N ASP A 327 12.66 16.06 -13.71
CA ASP A 327 12.20 16.45 -15.05
C ASP A 327 10.77 15.93 -15.32
N PRO A 328 9.83 16.79 -15.76
CA PRO A 328 8.45 16.38 -16.03
C PRO A 328 8.33 15.31 -17.12
N ALA A 329 9.31 15.17 -18.02
CA ALA A 329 9.31 14.16 -19.07
C ALA A 329 9.27 12.72 -18.51
N TRP A 330 9.73 12.48 -17.27
CA TRP A 330 9.64 11.16 -16.64
C TRP A 330 8.22 10.63 -16.51
N SER A 331 7.22 11.51 -16.42
CA SER A 331 5.81 11.10 -16.42
C SER A 331 5.43 10.38 -17.72
N ASN A 332 5.73 10.99 -18.87
CA ASN A 332 5.49 10.40 -20.19
C ASN A 332 6.32 9.12 -20.40
N ILE A 333 7.61 9.14 -20.01
CA ILE A 333 8.48 7.95 -20.06
C ILE A 333 7.88 6.78 -19.28
N THR A 334 7.36 7.05 -18.09
CA THR A 334 6.72 6.05 -17.24
C THR A 334 5.46 5.50 -17.91
N THR A 335 4.60 6.35 -18.47
CA THR A 335 3.41 5.92 -19.21
C THR A 335 3.76 4.99 -20.38
N LYS A 336 4.78 5.32 -21.18
CA LYS A 336 5.22 4.47 -22.29
C LYS A 336 5.74 3.10 -21.84
N LEU A 337 6.35 3.02 -20.65
CA LEU A 337 6.76 1.74 -20.06
C LEU A 337 5.56 0.95 -19.52
N VAL A 338 4.52 1.61 -19.02
CA VAL A 338 3.25 0.97 -18.67
C VAL A 338 2.61 0.35 -19.91
N ASP A 339 2.55 1.08 -21.02
CA ASP A 339 2.03 0.58 -22.30
C ASP A 339 2.79 -0.68 -22.76
N LEU A 340 4.13 -0.66 -22.67
CA LEU A 340 4.96 -1.84 -22.94
C LEU A 340 4.59 -3.01 -22.02
N ARG A 341 4.39 -2.76 -20.72
CA ARG A 341 3.99 -3.78 -19.75
C ARG A 341 2.60 -4.36 -20.07
N GLU A 342 1.68 -3.54 -20.57
CA GLU A 342 0.36 -4.00 -21.03
C GLU A 342 0.46 -4.89 -22.27
N LEU A 343 1.39 -4.59 -23.19
CA LEU A 343 1.69 -5.46 -24.32
C LEU A 343 2.19 -6.83 -23.85
N PHE A 344 3.15 -6.89 -22.91
CA PHE A 344 3.58 -8.16 -22.31
C PHE A 344 2.42 -8.90 -21.61
N SER A 345 1.58 -8.17 -20.89
CA SER A 345 0.42 -8.74 -20.18
C SER A 345 -0.63 -9.28 -21.15
N SER A 346 -0.81 -8.65 -22.32
CA SER A 346 -1.74 -9.11 -23.35
C SER A 346 -1.30 -10.44 -23.96
N LEU A 347 0.01 -10.61 -24.17
CA LEU A 347 0.59 -11.90 -24.60
C LEU A 347 0.39 -12.99 -23.55
N ASP A 348 0.51 -12.65 -22.26
CA ASP A 348 0.24 -13.59 -21.17
C ASP A 348 -1.23 -14.01 -21.10
N ARG A 349 -2.16 -13.07 -21.26
CA ARG A 349 -3.60 -13.35 -21.29
C ARG A 349 -4.01 -14.22 -22.47
N ALA A 350 -3.38 -14.05 -23.63
CA ALA A 350 -3.68 -14.86 -24.80
C ALA A 350 -3.37 -16.36 -24.59
N GLY A 351 -2.37 -16.69 -23.75
CA GLY A 351 -2.11 -18.05 -23.27
C GLY A 351 -1.71 -19.09 -24.33
N SER A 352 -1.64 -18.73 -25.61
CA SER A 352 -1.32 -19.65 -26.70
C SER A 352 0.19 -19.89 -26.82
N ARG A 353 0.58 -21.04 -27.40
CA ARG A 353 2.00 -21.36 -27.66
C ARG A 353 2.67 -20.31 -28.57
N ALA A 354 1.92 -19.75 -29.52
CA ALA A 354 2.39 -18.67 -30.36
C ALA A 354 2.64 -17.38 -29.56
N ALA A 355 1.72 -17.01 -28.65
CA ALA A 355 1.88 -15.84 -27.79
C ALA A 355 3.10 -15.98 -26.85
N LEU A 356 3.32 -17.16 -26.27
CA LEU A 356 4.50 -17.43 -25.45
C LEU A 356 5.81 -17.30 -26.24
N ASN A 357 5.86 -17.84 -27.47
CA ASN A 357 7.02 -17.70 -28.35
C ASN A 357 7.28 -16.23 -28.72
N THR A 358 6.22 -15.47 -29.04
CA THR A 358 6.30 -14.04 -29.33
C THR A 358 6.81 -13.26 -28.10
N LYS A 359 6.31 -13.57 -26.91
CA LYS A 359 6.77 -12.96 -25.65
C LYS A 359 8.26 -13.19 -25.41
N ASN A 360 8.76 -14.39 -25.63
CA ASN A 360 10.17 -14.70 -25.46
C ASN A 360 11.05 -13.95 -26.47
N ARG A 361 10.63 -13.88 -27.74
CA ARG A 361 11.33 -13.10 -28.79
C ARG A 361 11.33 -11.62 -28.47
N LEU A 362 10.20 -11.08 -28.03
CA LEU A 362 10.08 -9.69 -27.61
C LEU A 362 10.99 -9.39 -26.42
N ASN A 363 11.02 -10.26 -25.41
CA ASN A 363 11.88 -10.07 -24.25
C ASN A 363 13.37 -10.02 -24.64
N ALA A 364 13.81 -10.90 -25.54
CA ALA A 364 15.17 -10.90 -26.08
C ALA A 364 15.46 -9.64 -26.91
N PHE A 365 14.50 -9.19 -27.73
CA PHE A 365 14.64 -7.99 -28.56
C PHE A 365 14.75 -6.73 -27.70
N VAL A 366 13.84 -6.52 -26.77
CA VAL A 366 13.76 -5.30 -25.95
C VAL A 366 14.91 -5.22 -24.93
N GLY A 367 15.45 -6.35 -24.47
CA GLY A 367 16.54 -6.39 -23.48
C GLY A 367 17.81 -5.64 -23.88
N GLY A 368 18.04 -5.40 -25.18
CA GLY A 368 19.18 -4.64 -25.69
C GLY A 368 18.88 -3.20 -26.12
N LEU A 369 17.65 -2.71 -25.96
CA LEU A 369 17.22 -1.43 -26.51
C LEU A 369 17.32 -0.30 -25.48
N SER A 370 17.59 0.91 -25.98
CA SER A 370 17.38 2.15 -25.22
C SER A 370 15.90 2.49 -25.11
N PHE A 371 15.52 3.29 -24.11
CA PHE A 371 14.13 3.73 -23.93
C PHE A 371 13.55 4.36 -25.20
N ARG A 372 14.33 5.16 -25.95
CA ARG A 372 13.85 5.79 -27.18
C ARG A 372 13.41 4.76 -28.23
N GLN A 373 14.17 3.67 -28.38
CA GLN A 373 13.84 2.59 -29.30
C GLN A 373 12.60 1.82 -28.83
N ILE A 374 12.48 1.63 -27.51
CA ILE A 374 11.28 1.02 -26.90
C ILE A 374 10.05 1.89 -27.14
N SER A 375 10.15 3.21 -26.95
CA SER A 375 9.05 4.14 -27.19
C SER A 375 8.56 4.05 -28.64
N ASN A 376 9.47 4.07 -29.61
CA ASN A 376 9.12 3.95 -31.02
C ASN A 376 8.41 2.62 -31.34
N LEU A 377 8.85 1.52 -30.71
CA LEU A 377 8.19 0.21 -30.84
C LEU A 377 6.77 0.24 -30.27
N THR A 378 6.58 0.81 -29.08
CA THR A 378 5.27 0.95 -28.45
C THR A 378 4.33 1.81 -29.30
N ASP A 379 4.82 2.92 -29.83
CA ASP A 379 4.04 3.82 -30.70
C ASP A 379 3.61 3.10 -31.99
N ALA A 380 4.52 2.36 -32.63
CA ALA A 380 4.20 1.57 -33.81
C ALA A 380 3.15 0.48 -33.50
N PHE A 381 3.26 -0.18 -32.34
CA PHE A 381 2.28 -1.18 -31.92
C PHE A 381 0.89 -0.58 -31.70
N HIS A 382 0.79 0.58 -31.04
CA HIS A 382 -0.49 1.25 -30.86
C HIS A 382 -1.12 1.68 -32.19
N GLY A 383 -0.32 2.17 -33.15
CA GLY A 383 -0.80 2.46 -34.49
C GLY A 383 -1.38 1.23 -35.21
N GLU A 384 -0.69 0.08 -35.12
CA GLU A 384 -1.21 -1.18 -35.67
C GLU A 384 -2.48 -1.66 -34.96
N LEU A 385 -2.57 -1.49 -33.65
CA LEU A 385 -3.74 -1.89 -32.86
C LEU A 385 -4.97 -1.03 -33.20
N GLU A 386 -4.79 0.28 -33.39
CA GLU A 386 -5.84 1.17 -33.90
C GLU A 386 -6.30 0.74 -35.30
N ALA A 387 -5.37 0.42 -36.21
CA ALA A 387 -5.70 -0.06 -37.55
C ALA A 387 -6.43 -1.42 -37.54
N ILE A 388 -6.06 -2.33 -36.63
CA ILE A 388 -6.77 -3.60 -36.42
C ILE A 388 -8.18 -3.34 -35.89
N ARG A 389 -8.34 -2.47 -34.88
CA ARG A 389 -9.66 -2.11 -34.33
C ARG A 389 -10.57 -1.52 -35.40
N ALA A 390 -10.09 -0.56 -36.19
CA ALA A 390 -10.87 0.05 -37.27
C ALA A 390 -11.30 -0.99 -38.33
N ARG A 391 -10.44 -1.97 -38.66
CA ARG A 391 -10.81 -3.07 -39.56
C ARG A 391 -11.84 -4.02 -38.94
N LEU A 392 -11.69 -4.32 -37.65
CA LEU A 392 -12.64 -5.16 -36.90
C LEU A 392 -14.00 -4.49 -36.78
N GLU A 393 -14.06 -3.22 -36.41
CA GLU A 393 -15.32 -2.44 -36.34
C GLU A 393 -16.01 -2.35 -37.70
N LYS A 394 -15.25 -2.31 -38.80
CA LYS A 394 -15.82 -2.36 -40.15
C LYS A 394 -16.41 -3.74 -40.50
N ALA A 395 -15.74 -4.81 -40.06
CA ALA A 395 -16.14 -6.20 -40.37
C ALA A 395 -17.25 -6.71 -39.43
N ILE A 396 -17.21 -6.28 -38.17
CA ILE A 396 -18.13 -6.59 -37.09
C ILE A 396 -18.44 -5.24 -36.43
N PRO A 397 -19.44 -4.50 -36.95
CA PRO A 397 -19.89 -3.28 -36.31
C PRO A 397 -20.21 -3.56 -34.85
N PRO A 398 -19.71 -2.77 -33.90
CA PRO A 398 -20.09 -2.93 -32.51
C PRO A 398 -21.61 -2.83 -32.39
N GLU A 399 -22.21 -3.60 -31.48
CA GLU A 399 -23.64 -3.46 -31.20
C GLU A 399 -23.93 -1.99 -30.87
N PRO A 400 -25.00 -1.40 -31.42
CA PRO A 400 -25.33 -0.01 -31.16
C PRO A 400 -25.50 0.19 -29.65
N SER A 401 -24.63 1.02 -29.08
CA SER A 401 -24.68 1.36 -27.66
C SER A 401 -26.03 1.98 -27.33
N ASP A 402 -26.68 1.48 -26.29
CA ASP A 402 -27.91 2.05 -25.74
C ASP A 402 -27.66 3.25 -24.83
N ALA A 403 -26.40 3.69 -24.70
CA ALA A 403 -26.03 4.80 -23.83
C ALA A 403 -26.77 6.12 -24.14
N PHE A 404 -27.25 6.29 -25.38
CA PHE A 404 -28.04 7.45 -25.82
C PHE A 404 -29.56 7.18 -25.87
N THR A 405 -30.00 5.97 -25.55
CA THR A 405 -31.42 5.62 -25.50
C THR A 405 -32.09 6.38 -24.37
N ARG A 406 -32.99 7.32 -24.73
CA ARG A 406 -33.66 8.17 -23.76
C ARG A 406 -34.81 7.43 -23.06
N TRP A 407 -34.85 7.46 -21.73
CA TRP A 407 -36.03 7.08 -20.97
C TRP A 407 -37.12 8.19 -20.96
N PRO A 408 -38.39 7.85 -20.67
CA PRO A 408 -39.46 8.83 -20.58
C PRO A 408 -39.20 9.86 -19.49
N GLY A 409 -39.06 11.13 -19.89
CA GLY A 409 -38.84 12.25 -18.98
C GLY A 409 -40.13 12.74 -18.31
N LEU A 410 -39.99 13.42 -17.17
CA LEU A 410 -41.05 14.15 -16.50
C LEU A 410 -41.35 15.47 -17.23
N MET A 411 -40.35 16.06 -17.87
CA MET A 411 -40.48 17.28 -18.67
C MET A 411 -40.87 16.94 -20.10
N LEU A 412 -42.17 16.71 -20.33
CA LEU A 412 -42.68 16.18 -21.61
C LEU A 412 -42.63 17.19 -22.78
N ASN A 413 -42.66 18.50 -22.50
CA ASN A 413 -42.80 19.55 -23.52
C ASN A 413 -41.65 20.56 -23.56
N THR A 414 -40.63 20.39 -22.71
CA THR A 414 -39.52 21.33 -22.59
C THR A 414 -38.27 20.56 -22.16
N ASP A 415 -37.13 20.76 -22.82
CA ASP A 415 -35.88 20.07 -22.45
C ASP A 415 -35.15 20.77 -21.28
N THR A 416 -35.45 22.05 -21.04
CA THR A 416 -34.80 22.88 -20.02
C THR A 416 -35.82 23.82 -19.37
N ILE A 417 -35.78 23.95 -18.05
CA ILE A 417 -36.51 24.98 -17.29
C ILE A 417 -35.51 26.07 -16.87
N THR A 418 -35.76 27.31 -17.27
CA THR A 418 -34.93 28.45 -16.88
C THR A 418 -35.58 29.20 -15.72
N CYS A 419 -34.86 29.35 -14.61
CA CYS A 419 -35.26 30.21 -13.50
C CYS A 419 -34.92 31.67 -13.85
N SER A 420 -35.93 32.49 -14.12
CA SER A 420 -35.78 33.88 -14.54
C SER A 420 -35.10 34.78 -13.51
N GLU A 421 -35.17 34.42 -12.23
CA GLU A 421 -34.63 35.21 -11.11
C GLU A 421 -33.14 34.95 -10.87
N THR A 422 -32.67 33.73 -11.12
CA THR A 422 -31.29 33.28 -10.82
C THR A 422 -30.46 33.01 -12.07
N GLY A 423 -31.09 32.91 -13.25
CA GLY A 423 -30.45 32.50 -14.50
C GLY A 423 -30.05 31.02 -14.54
N LEU A 424 -30.46 30.21 -13.55
CA LEU A 424 -30.16 28.78 -13.50
C LEU A 424 -31.05 28.00 -14.47
N HIS A 425 -30.47 26.96 -15.05
CA HIS A 425 -31.11 26.05 -15.98
C HIS A 425 -31.27 24.67 -15.33
N ILE A 426 -32.47 24.12 -15.35
CA ILE A 426 -32.76 22.78 -14.86
C ILE A 426 -32.98 21.89 -16.09
N VAL A 427 -32.17 20.84 -16.22
CA VAL A 427 -32.19 19.91 -17.35
C VAL A 427 -32.44 18.51 -16.81
N GLU A 428 -33.33 17.75 -17.42
CA GLU A 428 -33.55 16.36 -17.04
C GLU A 428 -32.51 15.43 -17.70
N LEU A 429 -31.90 14.54 -16.90
CA LEU A 429 -30.94 13.55 -17.37
C LEU A 429 -31.69 12.31 -17.84
N ARG A 430 -31.59 11.99 -19.14
CA ARG A 430 -32.54 11.09 -19.82
C ARG A 430 -31.91 9.83 -20.41
N CYS A 431 -30.59 9.70 -20.43
CA CYS A 431 -29.90 8.50 -20.90
C CYS A 431 -28.64 8.23 -20.08
N ALA A 432 -28.03 7.06 -20.24
CA ALA A 432 -26.85 6.69 -19.45
C ALA A 432 -25.66 7.63 -19.71
N ASP A 433 -25.50 8.13 -20.93
CA ASP A 433 -24.46 9.12 -21.28
C ASP A 433 -24.65 10.46 -20.54
N ASP A 434 -25.90 10.90 -20.32
CA ASP A 434 -26.18 12.10 -19.51
C ASP A 434 -25.68 11.93 -18.06
N LEU A 435 -25.91 10.75 -17.48
CA LEU A 435 -25.51 10.44 -16.10
C LEU A 435 -23.99 10.32 -15.95
N ASP A 436 -23.32 9.71 -16.93
CA ASP A 436 -21.85 9.60 -16.92
C ASP A 436 -21.17 10.97 -17.09
N ARG A 437 -21.71 11.85 -17.95
CA ARG A 437 -21.22 13.23 -18.05
C ARG A 437 -21.40 14.01 -16.75
N GLU A 438 -22.54 13.84 -16.10
CA GLU A 438 -22.84 14.48 -14.82
C GLU A 438 -21.91 13.95 -13.70
N HIS A 439 -21.69 12.63 -13.65
CA HIS A 439 -20.71 11.97 -12.78
C HIS A 439 -19.31 12.55 -12.96
N ARG A 440 -18.84 12.66 -14.21
CA ARG A 440 -17.51 13.21 -14.53
C ARG A 440 -17.38 14.68 -14.14
N ALA A 441 -18.46 15.45 -14.20
CA ALA A 441 -18.46 16.87 -13.86
C ALA A 441 -18.48 17.11 -12.33
N LEU A 442 -19.29 16.37 -11.58
CA LEU A 442 -19.55 16.62 -10.15
C LEU A 442 -18.88 15.62 -9.19
N GLY A 443 -18.38 14.50 -9.69
CA GLY A 443 -17.62 13.50 -8.92
C GLY A 443 -18.47 12.64 -7.97
N HIS A 444 -19.77 12.48 -8.25
CA HIS A 444 -20.72 11.69 -7.46
C HIS A 444 -21.32 10.51 -8.25
N CYS A 445 -21.86 9.49 -7.56
CA CYS A 445 -22.22 8.20 -8.16
C CYS A 445 -23.57 8.19 -8.92
N ILE A 446 -23.94 9.29 -9.55
CA ILE A 446 -25.23 9.42 -10.25
C ILE A 446 -25.34 8.51 -11.48
N ASP A 447 -24.20 8.15 -12.07
CA ASP A 447 -24.03 7.17 -13.16
C ASP A 447 -24.61 5.79 -12.82
N THR A 448 -24.67 5.42 -11.54
CA THR A 448 -25.21 4.12 -11.09
C THR A 448 -26.73 4.05 -10.98
N TYR A 449 -27.44 5.14 -11.32
CA TYR A 449 -28.90 5.23 -11.21
C TYR A 449 -29.62 4.98 -12.53
N ASP A 450 -28.89 4.66 -13.60
CA ASP A 450 -29.38 4.37 -14.95
C ASP A 450 -30.60 3.41 -14.95
N TYR A 451 -30.48 2.28 -14.27
CA TYR A 451 -31.53 1.26 -14.20
C TYR A 451 -32.75 1.75 -13.43
N HIS A 452 -32.55 2.53 -12.37
CA HIS A 452 -33.65 3.10 -11.57
C HIS A 452 -34.38 4.21 -12.33
N ALA A 453 -33.66 5.03 -13.09
CA ALA A 453 -34.23 6.07 -13.94
C ALA A 453 -35.02 5.46 -15.10
N PHE A 454 -34.45 4.45 -15.77
CA PHE A 454 -35.10 3.68 -16.83
C PHE A 454 -36.42 3.07 -16.38
N LEU A 455 -36.45 2.41 -15.22
CA LEU A 455 -37.66 1.78 -14.67
C LEU A 455 -38.75 2.75 -14.19
N GLY A 456 -38.47 4.06 -14.11
CA GLY A 456 -39.45 5.01 -13.57
C GLY A 456 -39.35 5.23 -12.06
N ASN A 457 -38.40 4.61 -11.37
CA ASN A 457 -38.29 4.67 -9.90
C ASN A 457 -37.81 6.03 -9.41
N CYS A 458 -36.96 6.70 -10.21
CA CYS A 458 -36.52 8.06 -9.95
C CYS A 458 -36.42 8.87 -11.25
N ARG A 459 -36.34 10.19 -11.10
CA ARG A 459 -36.03 11.15 -12.16
C ARG A 459 -34.89 12.02 -11.69
N LEU A 460 -33.92 12.24 -12.55
CA LEU A 460 -32.67 12.90 -12.21
C LEU A 460 -32.61 14.21 -12.98
N LEU A 461 -32.39 15.30 -12.28
CA LEU A 461 -32.28 16.63 -12.86
C LEU A 461 -30.89 17.19 -12.58
N SER A 462 -30.34 17.93 -13.52
CA SER A 462 -29.11 18.71 -13.38
C SER A 462 -29.46 20.18 -13.27
N ILE A 463 -28.94 20.85 -12.24
CA ILE A 463 -29.01 22.30 -12.08
C ILE A 463 -27.72 22.87 -12.65
N ARG A 464 -27.84 23.74 -13.66
CA ARG A 464 -26.73 24.27 -14.45
C ARG A 464 -26.70 25.79 -14.46
N SER A 465 -25.50 26.35 -14.50
CA SER A 465 -25.27 27.77 -14.81
C SER A 465 -24.38 27.86 -16.05
N ASN A 466 -24.83 28.59 -17.07
CA ASN A 466 -24.12 28.69 -18.36
C ASN A 466 -23.72 27.33 -18.96
N GLY A 467 -24.56 26.31 -18.78
CA GLY A 467 -24.31 24.95 -19.28
C GLY A 467 -23.42 24.07 -18.40
N ILE A 468 -22.85 24.60 -17.31
CA ILE A 468 -22.00 23.86 -16.37
C ILE A 468 -22.86 23.30 -15.23
N PRO A 469 -22.82 21.98 -14.94
CA PRO A 469 -23.47 21.38 -13.78
C PRO A 469 -22.97 21.96 -12.46
N LEU A 470 -23.90 22.30 -11.57
CA LEU A 470 -23.63 22.79 -10.22
C LEU A 470 -24.12 21.83 -9.13
N ALA A 471 -25.23 21.15 -9.38
CA ALA A 471 -25.84 20.17 -8.48
C ALA A 471 -26.75 19.23 -9.29
N SER A 472 -27.09 18.06 -8.73
CA SER A 472 -28.04 17.15 -9.36
C SER A 472 -29.10 16.71 -8.34
N VAL A 473 -30.35 16.70 -8.78
CA VAL A 473 -31.51 16.45 -7.93
C VAL A 473 -32.12 15.11 -8.28
N GLU A 474 -32.40 14.30 -7.27
CA GLU A 474 -33.21 13.09 -7.43
C GLU A 474 -34.65 13.36 -7.01
N LEU A 475 -35.58 13.08 -7.93
CA LEU A 475 -37.01 13.07 -7.70
C LEU A 475 -37.52 11.63 -7.69
N ALA A 476 -38.42 11.29 -6.77
CA ALA A 476 -39.11 10.01 -6.76
C ALA A 476 -40.60 10.19 -6.47
N LEU A 477 -41.42 9.30 -7.02
CA LEU A 477 -42.83 9.21 -6.68
C LEU A 477 -42.97 8.32 -5.44
N ARG A 478 -43.66 8.81 -4.39
CA ARG A 478 -43.98 8.01 -3.20
C ARG A 478 -45.47 8.03 -2.93
N ALA A 479 -46.05 6.86 -2.70
CA ALA A 479 -47.43 6.73 -2.23
C ALA A 479 -47.52 7.04 -0.74
N HIS A 480 -48.61 7.65 -0.28
CA HIS A 480 -48.80 7.91 1.15
C HIS A 480 -49.22 6.64 1.89
N GLY A 481 -48.94 6.57 3.20
CA GLY A 481 -49.07 5.34 4.01
C GLY A 481 -50.45 4.67 4.06
N HIS A 482 -51.53 5.37 3.69
CA HIS A 482 -52.86 4.78 3.51
C HIS A 482 -53.08 4.13 2.14
N GLU A 483 -52.43 4.63 1.07
CA GLU A 483 -52.53 4.13 -0.31
C GLU A 483 -51.68 2.86 -0.52
N HIS A 484 -50.57 2.74 0.23
CA HIS A 484 -49.74 1.54 0.23
C HIS A 484 -50.47 0.28 0.76
N LYS A 485 -51.47 0.47 1.64
CA LYS A 485 -52.18 -0.64 2.32
C LYS A 485 -53.40 -1.14 1.54
N THR A 486 -53.97 -0.34 0.66
CA THR A 486 -55.23 -0.65 -0.03
C THR A 486 -55.04 -1.14 -1.47
N GLY A 487 -53.82 -1.09 -2.01
CA GLY A 487 -53.53 -1.53 -3.39
C GLY A 487 -54.23 -0.71 -4.48
N GLN A 488 -54.94 0.35 -4.09
CA GLN A 488 -55.59 1.29 -5.01
C GLN A 488 -54.66 2.48 -5.21
N SER A 489 -53.75 2.38 -6.17
CA SER A 489 -53.06 3.59 -6.65
C SER A 489 -54.07 4.41 -7.45
N GLY A 490 -54.63 5.45 -6.83
CA GLY A 490 -55.31 6.51 -7.56
C GLY A 490 -54.38 7.16 -8.59
N LYS A 491 -54.93 8.02 -9.45
CA LYS A 491 -54.13 8.81 -10.41
C LYS A 491 -53.03 9.56 -9.65
N TRP A 492 -51.77 9.35 -10.05
CA TRP A 492 -50.63 10.11 -9.51
C TRP A 492 -50.86 11.61 -9.69
N THR A 493 -50.82 12.35 -8.59
CA THR A 493 -50.89 13.82 -8.56
C THR A 493 -49.55 14.42 -8.13
N PRO A 494 -49.28 15.73 -8.39
CA PRO A 494 -48.01 16.37 -8.01
C PRO A 494 -47.64 16.25 -6.52
N LYS A 495 -48.62 16.01 -5.64
CA LYS A 495 -48.39 15.80 -4.19
C LYS A 495 -47.53 14.57 -3.88
N HIS A 496 -47.44 13.61 -4.81
CA HIS A 496 -46.66 12.39 -4.65
C HIS A 496 -45.20 12.52 -5.12
N LEU A 497 -44.84 13.66 -5.72
CA LEU A 497 -43.49 13.90 -6.22
C LEU A 497 -42.64 14.47 -5.08
N HIS A 498 -41.56 13.78 -4.74
CA HIS A 498 -40.66 14.18 -3.67
C HIS A 498 -39.24 14.37 -4.17
N VAL A 499 -38.59 15.42 -3.69
CA VAL A 499 -37.14 15.55 -3.74
C VAL A 499 -36.54 14.59 -2.73
N VAL A 500 -35.77 13.61 -3.21
CA VAL A 500 -35.10 12.61 -2.37
C VAL A 500 -33.76 13.15 -1.86
N GLN A 501 -33.00 13.77 -2.75
CA GLN A 501 -31.69 14.38 -2.46
C GLN A 501 -31.35 15.44 -3.51
N ILE A 502 -30.49 16.39 -3.12
CA ILE A 502 -29.88 17.45 -3.94
C ILE A 502 -28.37 17.34 -3.80
#